data_AF-A0A661BWM4-F1
#
_entry.id   AF-A0A661BWM4-F1
#
_cell.length_a   1.000
_cell.length_b   1.000
_cell.length_c   1.000
_cell.angle_alpha   90.00
_cell.angle_beta   90.00
_cell.angle_gamma   90.00
#
_symmetry.space_group_name_H-M   'P 1'
#
loop_
_entity.id
_entity.type
_entity.pdbx_description
1 polymer ?
#
loop_
_entity_poly.entity_id
_entity_poly.type
_entity_poly.pdbx_seq_one_letter_code
_entity_poly.pdbx_strand_id
1 'polypeptide(L)'
;MQPTTLKINDVTRLYFIPLALISLFFSLSFSDRVLENDTLRITFFTISGLLLFCYIGMLVFIRIRKSATEIILIVMKPHYVQMIMHLCIFAYWGWYWPQVYEQAILIFAQLVFVHIVDLLFRWSRGEPWILGFGRFPIILSTNLFLWFRDDWFYFQFIMIAFGIIAKDYFTWVREGRRTHIFNPSAISLSVASLLLIITDSTHIGWGHEISNTLNNPPHMYIEIFILGLIVQYLFQVTLVTLASVISMLLLGTIYYQLTGVYFFYTSDIPIAVFLGLHLLVTDPSTSPRTVVGKFMFGFLYGVSVMALFEVLEFYGQPTFYDKLLCIPLINLCVIYLDKLGAHFSGILNSLKLSSYRLNLIFMGVWILIFIAWYSSGHVGRSHPGSQSQFWAQACSQDLRKACKTQHDLTLAECDKGNAYACAKLGDIYKFGTGVSKDELKAYEYVGRACQMGLEKACELQHEYIPGK
;
A
#
# COMPACT_ATOMS: atom_id res chain seq x y z
N MET A 1 0.48 -29.87 3.61
CA MET A 1 -0.92 -30.20 3.97
C MET A 1 -1.71 -30.20 2.68
N GLN A 2 -2.36 -31.31 2.34
CA GLN A 2 -3.31 -31.34 1.23
C GLN A 2 -4.49 -30.42 1.57
N PRO A 3 -4.97 -29.58 0.63
CA PRO A 3 -6.13 -28.74 0.86
C PRO A 3 -7.35 -29.62 1.13
N THR A 4 -8.14 -29.28 2.15
CA THR A 4 -9.45 -29.89 2.35
C THR A 4 -10.34 -29.46 1.19
N THR A 5 -10.67 -30.39 0.28
CA THR A 5 -11.52 -30.11 -0.87
C THR A 5 -12.91 -30.69 -0.64
N LEU A 6 -13.91 -29.83 -0.56
CA LEU A 6 -15.32 -30.22 -0.62
C LEU A 6 -15.89 -29.79 -1.96
N LYS A 7 -16.47 -30.74 -2.70
CA LYS A 7 -17.20 -30.47 -3.95
C LYS A 7 -18.70 -30.36 -3.65
N ILE A 8 -19.32 -29.31 -4.15
CA ILE A 8 -20.78 -29.13 -4.05
C ILE A 8 -21.37 -29.48 -5.43
N ASN A 9 -22.11 -30.58 -5.51
CA ASN A 9 -22.66 -31.11 -6.77
C ASN A 9 -24.19 -30.94 -6.91
N ASP A 10 -24.85 -30.28 -5.96
CA ASP A 10 -26.29 -30.03 -6.02
C ASP A 10 -26.59 -28.86 -6.98
N VAL A 11 -26.99 -29.22 -8.21
CA VAL A 11 -27.24 -28.30 -9.35
C VAL A 11 -28.20 -27.16 -8.98
N THR A 12 -29.22 -27.44 -8.17
CA THR A 12 -30.19 -26.45 -7.72
C THR A 12 -29.58 -25.42 -6.78
N ARG A 13 -28.71 -25.86 -5.85
CA ARG A 13 -28.01 -24.96 -4.93
C ARG A 13 -26.92 -24.15 -5.62
N LEU A 14 -26.31 -24.69 -6.68
CA LEU A 14 -25.24 -24.03 -7.43
C LEU A 14 -25.70 -22.71 -8.07
N TYR A 15 -26.87 -22.67 -8.70
CA TYR A 15 -27.40 -21.45 -9.30
C TYR A 15 -27.94 -20.42 -8.28
N PHE A 16 -28.23 -20.84 -7.05
CA PHE A 16 -28.67 -19.89 -6.01
C PHE A 16 -27.53 -19.04 -5.46
N ILE A 17 -26.30 -19.56 -5.42
CA ILE A 17 -25.14 -18.88 -4.82
C ILE A 17 -24.83 -17.53 -5.49
N PRO A 18 -24.68 -17.43 -6.84
CA PRO A 18 -24.43 -16.15 -7.49
C PRO A 18 -25.55 -15.15 -7.24
N LEU A 19 -26.81 -15.61 -7.31
CA LEU A 19 -27.97 -14.77 -7.06
C LEU A 19 -27.96 -14.24 -5.63
N ALA A 20 -27.69 -15.10 -4.63
CA ALA A 20 -27.58 -14.70 -3.23
C ALA A 20 -26.45 -13.68 -2.99
N LEU A 21 -25.31 -13.84 -3.64
CA LEU A 21 -24.21 -12.86 -3.56
C LEU A 21 -24.59 -11.52 -4.21
N ILE A 22 -25.25 -11.55 -5.38
CA ILE A 22 -25.74 -10.33 -6.05
C ILE A 22 -26.81 -9.65 -5.18
N SER A 23 -27.74 -10.40 -4.60
CA SER A 23 -28.73 -9.87 -3.67
C SER A 23 -28.09 -9.27 -2.41
N LEU A 24 -27.05 -9.91 -1.87
CA LEU A 24 -26.28 -9.37 -0.76
C LEU A 24 -25.56 -8.06 -1.15
N PHE A 25 -24.92 -8.02 -2.31
CA PHE A 25 -24.29 -6.80 -2.80
C PHE A 25 -25.31 -5.67 -2.99
N PHE A 26 -26.46 -6.00 -3.57
CA PHE A 26 -27.58 -5.07 -3.72
C PHE A 26 -28.12 -4.58 -2.37
N SER A 27 -28.24 -5.45 -1.36
CA SER A 27 -28.72 -5.04 -0.04
C SER A 27 -27.80 -4.04 0.65
N LEU A 28 -26.49 -4.06 0.34
CA LEU A 28 -25.55 -3.07 0.87
C LEU A 28 -25.82 -1.65 0.36
N SER A 29 -26.54 -1.49 -0.76
CA SER A 29 -26.96 -0.17 -1.27
C SER A 29 -27.92 0.59 -0.34
N PHE A 30 -28.54 -0.13 0.61
CA PHE A 30 -29.42 0.43 1.64
C PHE A 30 -28.75 0.65 2.99
N SER A 31 -27.43 0.45 3.08
CA SER A 31 -26.69 0.78 4.29
C SER A 31 -26.56 2.30 4.45
N ASP A 32 -26.60 2.79 5.69
CA ASP A 32 -26.50 4.23 5.99
C ASP A 32 -25.30 4.87 5.27
N ARG A 33 -24.14 4.21 5.33
CA ARG A 33 -22.91 4.67 4.68
C ARG A 33 -23.02 4.88 3.17
N VAL A 34 -23.78 4.03 2.46
CA VAL A 34 -23.98 4.16 1.01
C VAL A 34 -25.08 5.19 0.70
N LEU A 35 -26.08 5.32 1.59
CA LEU A 35 -27.17 6.28 1.45
C LEU A 35 -26.73 7.74 1.65
N GLU A 36 -25.63 7.97 2.36
CA GLU A 36 -25.04 9.30 2.56
C GLU A 36 -24.54 10.00 1.29
N ASN A 37 -24.25 9.25 0.22
CA ASN A 37 -23.73 9.79 -1.04
C ASN A 37 -24.49 9.25 -2.26
N ASP A 38 -25.03 10.16 -3.07
CA ASP A 38 -25.83 9.82 -4.25
C ASP A 38 -25.05 9.04 -5.30
N THR A 39 -23.78 9.39 -5.52
CA THR A 39 -22.90 8.72 -6.49
C THR A 39 -22.59 7.29 -6.06
N LEU A 40 -22.34 7.06 -4.76
CA LEU A 40 -22.18 5.72 -4.20
C LEU A 40 -23.45 4.90 -4.41
N ARG A 41 -24.62 5.46 -4.08
CA ARG A 41 -25.89 4.79 -4.29
C ARG A 41 -26.07 4.38 -5.75
N ILE A 42 -25.94 5.31 -6.68
CA ILE A 42 -26.03 5.05 -8.13
C ILE A 42 -25.04 3.95 -8.55
N THR A 43 -23.79 4.04 -8.09
CA THR A 43 -22.75 3.04 -8.36
C THR A 43 -23.19 1.63 -7.94
N PHE A 44 -23.72 1.45 -6.73
CA PHE A 44 -24.18 0.15 -6.26
C PHE A 44 -25.39 -0.37 -7.06
N PHE A 45 -26.36 0.50 -7.40
CA PHE A 45 -27.50 0.11 -8.24
C PHE A 45 -27.05 -0.32 -9.64
N THR A 46 -26.20 0.48 -10.28
CA THR A 46 -25.68 0.20 -11.63
C THR A 46 -24.86 -1.08 -11.65
N ILE A 47 -23.96 -1.28 -10.70
CA ILE A 47 -23.15 -2.51 -10.61
C ILE A 47 -24.03 -3.72 -10.32
N SER A 48 -25.01 -3.62 -9.42
CA SER A 48 -25.95 -4.71 -9.15
C SER A 48 -26.73 -5.12 -10.40
N GLY A 49 -27.23 -4.14 -11.16
CA GLY A 49 -27.91 -4.37 -12.44
C GLY A 49 -27.00 -5.04 -13.48
N LEU A 50 -25.75 -4.57 -13.59
CA LEU A 50 -24.76 -5.16 -14.49
C LEU A 50 -24.41 -6.60 -14.11
N LEU A 51 -24.18 -6.87 -12.82
CA LEU A 51 -23.88 -8.21 -12.32
C LEU A 51 -25.05 -9.18 -12.56
N LEU A 52 -26.28 -8.72 -12.34
CA LEU A 52 -27.48 -9.50 -12.63
C LEU A 52 -27.62 -9.79 -14.14
N PHE A 53 -27.38 -8.79 -14.99
CA PHE A 53 -27.37 -8.96 -16.44
C PHE A 53 -26.32 -9.98 -16.89
N CYS A 54 -25.08 -9.86 -16.40
CA CYS A 54 -24.00 -10.82 -16.68
C CYS A 54 -24.35 -12.22 -16.16
N TYR A 55 -24.96 -12.34 -15.00
CA TYR A 55 -25.40 -13.61 -14.44
C TYR A 55 -26.47 -14.28 -15.32
N ILE A 56 -27.50 -13.54 -15.76
CA ILE A 56 -28.53 -14.05 -16.67
C ILE A 56 -27.90 -14.50 -18.00
N GLY A 57 -27.02 -13.68 -18.59
CA GLY A 57 -26.29 -14.05 -19.80
C GLY A 57 -25.45 -15.31 -19.62
N MET A 58 -24.82 -15.48 -18.47
CA MET A 58 -24.05 -16.68 -18.14
C MET A 58 -24.96 -17.92 -18.00
N LEU A 59 -26.15 -17.82 -17.41
CA LEU A 59 -27.11 -18.93 -17.36
C LEU A 59 -27.52 -19.39 -18.77
N VAL A 60 -27.75 -18.45 -19.69
CA VAL A 60 -28.00 -18.74 -21.10
C VAL A 60 -26.80 -19.44 -21.72
N PHE A 61 -25.58 -18.92 -21.50
CA PHE A 61 -24.35 -19.51 -22.01
C PHE A 61 -24.13 -20.95 -21.52
N ILE A 62 -24.30 -21.21 -20.22
CA ILE A 62 -24.18 -22.55 -19.62
C ILE A 62 -25.17 -23.52 -20.25
N ARG A 63 -26.43 -23.08 -20.47
CA ARG A 63 -27.47 -23.90 -21.10
C ARG A 63 -27.14 -24.25 -22.56
N ILE A 64 -26.57 -23.31 -23.30
CA ILE A 64 -26.19 -23.51 -24.71
C ILE A 64 -24.95 -24.41 -24.83
N ARG A 65 -23.91 -24.16 -24.02
CA ARG A 65 -22.61 -24.84 -24.12
C ARG A 65 -22.52 -26.14 -23.33
N LYS A 66 -23.51 -26.43 -22.46
CA LYS A 66 -23.46 -27.52 -21.47
C LYS A 66 -22.18 -27.46 -20.61
N SER A 67 -21.74 -26.24 -20.29
CA SER A 67 -20.53 -26.00 -19.48
C SER A 67 -20.74 -26.49 -18.04
N ALA A 68 -19.69 -27.03 -17.43
CA ALA A 68 -19.73 -27.46 -16.04
C ALA A 68 -19.80 -26.27 -15.07
N THR A 69 -20.68 -26.35 -14.08
CA THR A 69 -20.80 -25.38 -12.98
C THR A 69 -20.37 -26.02 -11.67
N GLU A 70 -19.07 -26.22 -11.50
CA GLU A 70 -18.52 -26.77 -10.26
C GLU A 70 -18.13 -25.65 -9.28
N ILE A 71 -18.38 -25.88 -7.99
CA ILE A 71 -17.84 -25.07 -6.89
C ILE A 71 -16.97 -25.96 -6.02
N ILE A 72 -15.74 -25.52 -5.79
CA ILE A 72 -14.75 -26.22 -4.98
C ILE A 72 -14.37 -25.35 -3.79
N LEU A 73 -14.60 -25.83 -2.57
CA LEU A 73 -14.12 -25.16 -1.36
C LEU A 73 -12.66 -25.50 -1.15
N ILE A 74 -11.79 -24.49 -1.09
CA ILE A 74 -10.35 -24.62 -0.81
C ILE A 74 -9.94 -23.61 0.26
N VAL A 75 -9.50 -24.10 1.42
CA VAL A 75 -8.93 -23.29 2.48
C VAL A 75 -7.41 -23.45 2.48
N MET A 76 -6.69 -22.37 2.15
CA MET A 76 -5.22 -22.36 2.14
C MET A 76 -4.67 -21.50 3.26
N LYS A 77 -3.68 -22.04 3.98
CA LYS A 77 -2.97 -21.37 5.08
C LYS A 77 -2.45 -19.96 4.74
N PRO A 78 -1.79 -19.74 3.59
CA PRO A 78 -1.35 -18.40 3.21
C PRO A 78 -2.45 -17.34 3.23
N HIS A 79 -3.64 -17.71 2.76
CA HIS A 79 -4.72 -16.76 2.55
C HIS A 79 -5.35 -16.27 3.86
N TYR A 80 -5.72 -17.20 4.75
CA TYR A 80 -6.35 -16.78 6.01
C TYR A 80 -5.34 -16.14 6.98
N VAL A 81 -4.07 -16.56 6.95
CA VAL A 81 -3.03 -15.91 7.75
C VAL A 81 -2.87 -14.47 7.30
N GLN A 82 -2.68 -14.23 5.99
CA GLN A 82 -2.57 -12.87 5.47
C GLN A 82 -3.82 -12.05 5.78
N MET A 83 -5.03 -12.60 5.60
CA MET A 83 -6.27 -11.92 5.96
C MET A 83 -6.26 -11.45 7.42
N ILE A 84 -5.90 -12.33 8.37
CA ILE A 84 -5.85 -11.99 9.79
C ILE A 84 -4.81 -10.88 10.04
N MET A 85 -3.61 -10.96 9.44
CA MET A 85 -2.60 -9.91 9.61
C MET A 85 -3.09 -8.55 9.11
N HIS A 86 -3.77 -8.51 7.97
CA HIS A 86 -4.34 -7.26 7.46
C HIS A 86 -5.45 -6.73 8.37
N LEU A 87 -6.33 -7.60 8.89
CA LEU A 87 -7.39 -7.19 9.80
C LEU A 87 -6.85 -6.62 11.12
N CYS A 88 -5.74 -7.15 11.63
CA CYS A 88 -5.04 -6.56 12.79
C CYS A 88 -4.60 -5.12 12.49
N ILE A 89 -3.93 -4.91 11.34
CA ILE A 89 -3.50 -3.57 10.89
C ILE A 89 -4.69 -2.61 10.79
N PHE A 90 -5.81 -3.04 10.18
CA PHE A 90 -7.02 -2.22 10.09
C PHE A 90 -7.61 -1.88 11.45
N ALA A 91 -7.61 -2.81 12.40
CA ALA A 91 -8.14 -2.59 13.75
C ALA A 91 -7.29 -1.58 14.54
N TYR A 92 -5.96 -1.70 14.52
CA TYR A 92 -5.12 -0.73 15.24
C TYR A 92 -5.11 0.63 14.56
N TRP A 93 -4.98 0.66 13.23
CA TRP A 93 -4.98 1.90 12.47
C TRP A 93 -6.32 2.64 12.59
N GLY A 94 -7.44 1.92 12.47
CA GLY A 94 -8.78 2.51 12.57
C GLY A 94 -9.10 3.11 13.93
N TRP A 95 -8.46 2.63 15.00
CA TRP A 95 -8.55 3.26 16.32
C TRP A 95 -8.01 4.71 16.34
N TYR A 96 -7.00 5.00 15.52
CA TYR A 96 -6.38 6.34 15.42
C TYR A 96 -6.82 7.12 14.18
N TRP A 97 -7.56 6.49 13.27
CA TRP A 97 -8.12 7.12 12.08
C TRP A 97 -9.50 6.52 11.78
N PRO A 98 -10.58 7.05 12.38
CA PRO A 98 -11.93 6.48 12.31
C PRO A 98 -12.48 6.30 10.89
N GLN A 99 -11.95 7.04 9.91
CA GLN A 99 -12.24 6.88 8.48
C GLN A 99 -12.07 5.43 8.00
N VAL A 100 -11.18 4.65 8.61
CA VAL A 100 -11.03 3.21 8.34
C VAL A 100 -12.32 2.44 8.61
N TYR A 101 -13.03 2.75 9.69
CA TYR A 101 -14.27 2.08 10.06
C TYR A 101 -15.45 2.56 9.21
N GLU A 102 -15.46 3.83 8.81
CA GLU A 102 -16.43 4.34 7.82
C GLU A 102 -16.30 3.63 6.46
N GLN A 103 -15.09 3.17 6.12
CA GLN A 103 -14.83 2.41 4.90
C GLN A 103 -15.14 0.91 5.03
N ALA A 104 -15.44 0.39 6.23
CA ALA A 104 -15.60 -1.05 6.45
C ALA A 104 -16.72 -1.68 5.60
N ILE A 105 -17.86 -0.99 5.46
CA ILE A 105 -18.98 -1.44 4.63
C ILE A 105 -18.57 -1.48 3.14
N LEU A 106 -17.81 -0.49 2.70
CA LEU A 106 -17.32 -0.40 1.32
C LEU A 106 -16.26 -1.47 1.03
N ILE A 107 -15.38 -1.79 1.98
CA ILE A 107 -14.45 -2.92 1.89
C ILE A 107 -15.20 -4.26 1.86
N PHE A 108 -16.26 -4.40 2.66
CA PHE A 108 -17.11 -5.59 2.62
C PHE A 108 -17.83 -5.73 1.27
N ALA A 109 -18.33 -4.64 0.70
CA ALA A 109 -18.91 -4.63 -0.64
C ALA A 109 -17.89 -5.06 -1.70
N GLN A 110 -16.64 -4.60 -1.62
CA GLN A 110 -15.54 -5.04 -2.47
C GLN A 110 -15.30 -6.56 -2.36
N LEU A 111 -15.35 -7.12 -1.14
CA LEU A 111 -15.25 -8.56 -0.90
C LEU A 111 -16.41 -9.33 -1.53
N VAL A 112 -17.65 -8.86 -1.42
CA VAL A 112 -18.78 -9.54 -2.07
C VAL A 112 -18.64 -9.45 -3.59
N PHE A 113 -18.36 -8.26 -4.12
CA PHE A 113 -18.17 -8.00 -5.54
C PHE A 113 -17.11 -8.91 -6.17
N VAL A 114 -15.93 -9.03 -5.55
CA VAL A 114 -14.82 -9.81 -6.11
C VAL A 114 -15.16 -11.30 -6.20
N HIS A 115 -15.96 -11.83 -5.27
CA HIS A 115 -16.42 -13.22 -5.33
C HIS A 115 -17.42 -13.42 -6.46
N ILE A 116 -18.32 -12.46 -6.72
CA ILE A 116 -19.25 -12.52 -7.85
C ILE A 116 -18.48 -12.48 -9.18
N VAL A 117 -17.58 -11.51 -9.35
CA VAL A 117 -16.81 -11.35 -10.60
C VAL A 117 -15.94 -12.57 -10.88
N ASP A 118 -15.21 -13.08 -9.87
CA ASP A 118 -14.39 -14.29 -10.02
C ASP A 118 -15.24 -15.51 -10.37
N LEU A 119 -16.42 -15.65 -9.78
CA LEU A 119 -17.37 -16.72 -10.11
C LEU A 119 -17.81 -16.63 -11.57
N LEU A 120 -18.36 -15.48 -11.98
CA LEU A 120 -18.85 -15.27 -13.34
C LEU A 120 -17.73 -15.47 -14.38
N PHE A 121 -16.52 -15.02 -14.06
CA PHE A 121 -15.35 -15.15 -14.93
C PHE A 121 -14.80 -16.58 -15.04
N ARG A 122 -14.89 -17.40 -13.99
CA ARG A 122 -14.50 -18.83 -14.04
C ARG A 122 -15.52 -19.64 -14.82
N TRP A 123 -16.80 -19.48 -14.51
CA TRP A 123 -17.88 -20.22 -15.17
C TRP A 123 -18.02 -19.87 -16.66
N SER A 124 -17.76 -18.61 -17.06
CA SER A 124 -17.73 -18.24 -18.48
C SER A 124 -16.65 -19.00 -19.29
N ARG A 125 -15.61 -19.50 -18.61
CA ARG A 125 -14.54 -20.32 -19.18
C ARG A 125 -14.75 -21.83 -18.96
N GLY A 126 -15.86 -22.23 -18.35
CA GLY A 126 -16.13 -23.63 -17.99
C GLY A 126 -15.20 -24.17 -16.90
N GLU A 127 -14.58 -23.28 -16.12
CA GLU A 127 -13.69 -23.64 -15.01
C GLU A 127 -14.47 -23.71 -13.68
N PRO A 128 -14.10 -24.61 -12.76
CA PRO A 128 -14.69 -24.63 -11.42
C PRO A 128 -14.40 -23.32 -10.68
N TRP A 129 -15.40 -22.78 -9.98
CA TRP A 129 -15.18 -21.66 -9.08
C TRP A 129 -14.60 -22.15 -7.75
N ILE A 130 -13.44 -21.61 -7.38
CA ILE A 130 -12.77 -21.98 -6.13
C ILE A 130 -13.22 -21.02 -5.05
N LEU A 131 -14.09 -21.45 -4.15
CA LEU A 131 -14.48 -20.69 -2.97
C LEU A 131 -13.42 -20.83 -1.87
N GLY A 132 -12.98 -19.71 -1.29
CA GLY A 132 -11.99 -19.72 -0.21
C GLY A 132 -11.38 -18.33 0.03
N PHE A 133 -10.49 -18.23 1.03
CA PHE A 133 -9.96 -16.95 1.51
C PHE A 133 -9.03 -16.20 0.55
N GLY A 134 -8.74 -16.73 -0.65
CA GLY A 134 -7.72 -16.17 -1.55
C GLY A 134 -7.98 -14.76 -2.08
N ARG A 135 -9.22 -14.26 -1.96
CA ARG A 135 -9.59 -12.90 -2.39
C ARG A 135 -9.49 -11.89 -1.24
N PHE A 136 -9.50 -12.34 0.01
CA PHE A 136 -9.45 -11.46 1.16
C PHE A 136 -8.12 -10.68 1.22
N PRO A 137 -6.93 -11.31 1.14
CA PRO A 137 -5.68 -10.57 1.10
C PRO A 137 -5.60 -9.59 -0.07
N ILE A 138 -6.18 -9.91 -1.23
CA ILE A 138 -6.19 -9.02 -2.40
C ILE A 138 -6.95 -7.74 -2.06
N ILE A 139 -8.20 -7.86 -1.59
CA ILE A 139 -9.02 -6.68 -1.25
C ILE A 139 -8.41 -5.90 -0.08
N LEU A 140 -8.03 -6.60 0.99
CA LEU A 140 -7.49 -5.94 2.18
C LEU A 140 -6.17 -5.23 1.88
N SER A 141 -5.26 -5.85 1.12
CA SER A 141 -4.01 -5.19 0.73
C SER A 141 -4.25 -4.00 -0.18
N THR A 142 -5.15 -4.08 -1.18
CA THR A 142 -5.49 -2.93 -2.03
C THR A 142 -5.94 -1.73 -1.18
N ASN A 143 -6.82 -1.94 -0.20
CA ASN A 143 -7.33 -0.86 0.66
C ASN A 143 -6.33 -0.35 1.71
N LEU A 144 -5.21 -1.05 1.95
CA LEU A 144 -4.12 -0.52 2.79
C LEU A 144 -3.26 0.53 2.07
N PHE A 145 -3.42 0.69 0.75
CA PHE A 145 -2.58 1.58 -0.06
C PHE A 145 -3.37 2.61 -0.85
N LEU A 146 -4.55 2.26 -1.35
CA LEU A 146 -5.37 3.16 -2.14
C LEU A 146 -6.85 2.80 -2.05
N TRP A 147 -7.65 3.80 -1.72
CA TRP A 147 -9.09 3.81 -1.97
C TRP A 147 -9.47 5.13 -2.65
N PHE A 148 -10.57 5.11 -3.41
CA PHE A 148 -11.14 6.29 -4.06
C PHE A 148 -12.12 7.01 -3.12
N ARG A 149 -12.26 8.32 -3.27
CA ARG A 149 -13.33 9.10 -2.61
C ARG A 149 -14.70 8.64 -3.11
N ASP A 150 -15.73 8.91 -2.33
CA ASP A 150 -17.10 8.41 -2.54
C ASP A 150 -17.63 8.65 -3.96
N ASP A 151 -17.44 9.86 -4.49
CA ASP A 151 -17.88 10.24 -5.84
C ASP A 151 -17.16 9.48 -6.97
N TRP A 152 -16.02 8.87 -6.65
CA TRP A 152 -15.15 8.17 -7.60
C TRP A 152 -15.01 6.68 -7.26
N PHE A 153 -15.78 6.19 -6.29
CA PHE A 153 -15.60 4.86 -5.72
C PHE A 153 -15.87 3.73 -6.72
N TYR A 154 -16.59 4.00 -7.81
CA TYR A 154 -16.77 3.02 -8.89
C TYR A 154 -15.43 2.56 -9.50
N PHE A 155 -14.38 3.39 -9.48
CA PHE A 155 -13.04 2.98 -9.89
C PHE A 155 -12.44 1.90 -9.00
N GLN A 156 -12.85 1.81 -7.73
CA GLN A 156 -12.43 0.74 -6.83
C GLN A 156 -12.85 -0.63 -7.36
N PHE A 157 -14.09 -0.76 -7.84
CA PHE A 157 -14.61 -2.00 -8.42
C PHE A 157 -13.91 -2.36 -9.73
N ILE A 158 -13.62 -1.36 -10.57
CA ILE A 158 -12.84 -1.55 -11.81
C ILE A 158 -11.43 -2.05 -11.48
N MET A 159 -10.75 -1.42 -10.53
CA MET A 159 -9.41 -1.80 -10.09
C MET A 159 -9.37 -3.25 -9.57
N ILE A 160 -10.38 -3.66 -8.79
CA ILE A 160 -10.49 -5.04 -8.28
C ILE A 160 -10.73 -6.04 -9.40
N ALA A 161 -11.68 -5.76 -10.29
CA ALA A 161 -11.98 -6.63 -11.42
C ALA A 161 -10.73 -6.84 -12.29
N PHE A 162 -10.00 -5.76 -12.57
CA PHE A 162 -8.72 -5.82 -13.27
C PHE A 162 -7.70 -6.69 -12.54
N GLY A 163 -7.51 -6.53 -11.23
CA GLY A 163 -6.55 -7.33 -10.45
C GLY A 163 -6.82 -8.84 -10.50
N ILE A 164 -8.10 -9.25 -10.42
CA ILE A 164 -8.49 -10.67 -10.54
C ILE A 164 -8.28 -11.20 -11.95
N ILE A 165 -8.67 -10.44 -12.97
CA ILE A 165 -8.48 -10.83 -14.38
C ILE A 165 -6.98 -10.95 -14.68
N ALA A 166 -6.19 -9.96 -14.26
CA ALA A 166 -4.74 -9.92 -14.41
C ALA A 166 -4.06 -11.16 -13.81
N LYS A 167 -4.53 -11.63 -12.64
CA LYS A 167 -4.03 -12.85 -11.99
C LYS A 167 -4.16 -14.10 -12.88
N ASP A 168 -5.25 -14.24 -13.63
CA ASP A 168 -5.50 -15.43 -14.45
C ASP A 168 -4.89 -15.34 -15.85
N TYR A 169 -4.78 -14.13 -16.42
CA TYR A 169 -4.20 -13.92 -17.75
C TYR A 169 -2.67 -13.82 -17.71
N PHE A 170 -2.11 -13.01 -16.81
CA PHE A 170 -0.67 -12.77 -16.73
C PHE A 170 0.01 -13.87 -15.92
N THR A 171 0.29 -14.97 -16.61
CA THR A 171 0.84 -16.19 -16.02
C THR A 171 2.06 -16.67 -16.81
N TRP A 172 2.96 -17.36 -16.12
CA TRP A 172 4.06 -18.10 -16.74
C TRP A 172 4.07 -19.55 -16.26
N VAL A 173 4.91 -20.37 -16.89
CA VAL A 173 5.19 -21.72 -16.40
C VAL A 173 6.46 -21.68 -15.56
N ARG A 174 6.32 -21.99 -14.27
CA ARG A 174 7.43 -22.07 -13.31
C ARG A 174 7.43 -23.47 -12.71
N GLU A 175 8.50 -24.24 -12.97
CA GLU A 175 8.65 -25.64 -12.53
C GLU A 175 7.44 -26.53 -12.92
N GLY A 176 6.99 -26.43 -14.17
CA GLY A 176 5.88 -27.23 -14.68
C GLY A 176 4.49 -26.85 -14.16
N ARG A 177 4.36 -25.77 -13.37
CA ARG A 177 3.07 -25.24 -12.91
C ARG A 177 2.82 -23.85 -13.47
N ARG A 178 1.57 -23.59 -13.86
CA ARG A 178 1.12 -22.25 -14.24
C ARG A 178 0.95 -21.40 -12.98
N THR A 179 1.68 -20.30 -12.90
CA THR A 179 1.59 -19.34 -11.77
C THR A 179 1.45 -17.94 -12.32
N HIS A 180 0.74 -17.08 -11.61
CA HIS A 180 0.64 -15.67 -11.98
C HIS A 180 1.98 -14.97 -11.80
N ILE A 181 2.24 -13.99 -12.65
CA ILE A 181 3.49 -13.21 -12.65
C ILE A 181 3.41 -12.14 -11.56
N PHE A 182 2.33 -11.36 -11.58
CA PHE A 182 2.17 -10.18 -10.73
C PHE A 182 1.38 -10.47 -9.47
N ASN A 183 1.75 -9.84 -8.36
CA ASN A 183 0.85 -9.78 -7.21
C ASN A 183 -0.46 -9.09 -7.66
N PRO A 184 -1.65 -9.72 -7.51
CA PRO A 184 -2.91 -9.19 -8.03
C PRO A 184 -3.28 -7.80 -7.51
N SER A 185 -3.03 -7.51 -6.23
CA SER A 185 -3.29 -6.17 -5.69
C SER A 185 -2.20 -5.18 -6.10
N ALA A 186 -0.94 -5.61 -6.18
CA ALA A 186 0.14 -4.72 -6.59
C ALA A 186 0.00 -4.25 -8.05
N ILE A 187 -0.38 -5.14 -8.99
CA ILE A 187 -0.60 -4.75 -10.38
C ILE A 187 -1.79 -3.81 -10.52
N SER A 188 -2.88 -4.05 -9.79
CA SER A 188 -4.05 -3.17 -9.83
C SER A 188 -3.73 -1.79 -9.24
N LEU A 189 -3.03 -1.75 -8.10
CA LEU A 189 -2.58 -0.52 -7.45
C LEU A 189 -1.62 0.26 -8.36
N SER A 190 -0.69 -0.42 -9.03
CA SER A 190 0.29 0.24 -9.91
C SER A 190 -0.36 0.85 -11.14
N VAL A 191 -1.28 0.13 -11.78
CA VAL A 191 -2.02 0.65 -12.95
C VAL A 191 -2.91 1.82 -12.54
N ALA A 192 -3.65 1.71 -11.42
CA ALA A 192 -4.44 2.82 -10.91
C ALA A 192 -3.58 4.05 -10.57
N SER A 193 -2.44 3.84 -9.91
CA SER A 193 -1.48 4.89 -9.57
C SER A 193 -0.94 5.60 -10.82
N LEU A 194 -0.56 4.83 -11.84
CA LEU A 194 -0.06 5.39 -13.10
C LEU A 194 -1.12 6.22 -13.81
N LEU A 195 -2.38 5.74 -13.84
CA LEU A 195 -3.49 6.49 -14.41
C LEU A 195 -3.73 7.80 -13.65
N LEU A 196 -3.75 7.75 -12.31
CA LEU A 196 -3.93 8.95 -11.47
C LEU A 196 -2.82 9.99 -11.66
N ILE A 197 -1.59 9.56 -11.88
CA ILE A 197 -0.45 10.43 -12.19
C ILE A 197 -0.64 11.05 -13.58
N ILE A 198 -0.91 10.24 -14.61
CA ILE A 198 -1.01 10.70 -16.00
C ILE A 198 -2.19 11.68 -16.18
N THR A 199 -3.29 11.47 -15.47
CA THR A 199 -4.49 12.33 -15.55
C THR A 199 -4.50 13.48 -14.53
N ASP A 200 -3.41 13.67 -13.77
CA ASP A 200 -3.32 14.66 -12.69
C ASP A 200 -4.52 14.62 -11.71
N SER A 201 -5.00 13.41 -11.42
CA SER A 201 -6.25 13.18 -10.69
C SER A 201 -6.02 12.60 -9.30
N THR A 202 -4.81 12.67 -8.75
CA THR A 202 -4.48 12.05 -7.44
C THR A 202 -5.42 12.47 -6.30
N HIS A 203 -5.98 13.68 -6.37
CA HIS A 203 -6.92 14.23 -5.38
C HIS A 203 -8.24 13.44 -5.25
N ILE A 204 -8.62 12.62 -6.25
CA ILE A 204 -9.83 11.79 -6.19
C ILE A 204 -9.65 10.54 -5.32
N GLY A 205 -8.41 10.21 -4.98
CA GLY A 205 -8.06 9.13 -4.05
C GLY A 205 -7.69 9.68 -2.68
N TRP A 206 -7.51 8.76 -1.74
CA TRP A 206 -6.98 9.07 -0.40
C TRP A 206 -5.55 8.54 -0.20
N GLY A 207 -4.83 8.20 -1.27
CA GLY A 207 -3.52 7.54 -1.17
C GLY A 207 -2.51 8.33 -0.33
N HIS A 208 -2.58 9.66 -0.39
CA HIS A 208 -1.74 10.55 0.42
C HIS A 208 -2.09 10.45 1.91
N GLU A 209 -3.36 10.59 2.26
CA GLU A 209 -3.86 10.48 3.63
C GLU A 209 -3.58 9.10 4.21
N ILE A 210 -3.84 8.03 3.46
CA ILE A 210 -3.54 6.65 3.88
C ILE A 210 -2.05 6.52 4.23
N SER A 211 -1.17 6.98 3.33
CA SER A 211 0.28 6.88 3.53
C SER A 211 0.77 7.64 4.78
N ASN A 212 0.08 8.73 5.14
CA ASN A 212 0.45 9.58 6.27
C ASN A 212 -0.15 9.12 7.60
N THR A 213 -1.44 8.75 7.61
CA THR A 213 -2.17 8.41 8.85
C THR A 213 -1.77 7.04 9.40
N LEU A 214 -1.10 6.19 8.63
CA LEU A 214 -0.42 5.00 9.15
C LEU A 214 0.64 5.35 10.22
N ASN A 215 1.14 6.59 10.28
CA ASN A 215 2.02 7.06 11.37
C ASN A 215 1.24 7.61 12.59
N ASN A 216 -0.10 7.57 12.59
CA ASN A 216 -0.89 8.05 13.72
C ASN A 216 -0.74 7.16 14.95
N PRO A 217 -0.85 5.81 14.84
CA PRO A 217 -0.65 4.92 15.97
C PRO A 217 0.82 4.95 16.45
N PRO A 218 1.09 5.02 17.77
CA PRO A 218 2.44 5.20 18.30
C PRO A 218 3.38 4.02 18.04
N HIS A 219 2.86 2.80 17.94
CA HIS A 219 3.66 1.58 17.80
C HIS A 219 3.41 0.84 16.47
N MET A 220 3.01 1.56 15.42
CA MET A 220 2.66 0.95 14.14
C MET A 220 3.80 0.13 13.52
N TYR A 221 5.05 0.61 13.62
CA TYR A 221 6.23 -0.14 13.15
C TYR A 221 6.39 -1.47 13.88
N ILE A 222 6.17 -1.50 15.19
CA ILE A 222 6.27 -2.72 16.00
C ILE A 222 5.17 -3.70 15.59
N GLU A 223 3.94 -3.22 15.40
CA GLU A 223 2.84 -4.07 14.97
C GLU A 223 3.08 -4.70 13.59
N ILE A 224 3.44 -3.89 12.58
CA ILE A 224 3.76 -4.39 11.24
C ILE A 224 4.91 -5.40 11.31
N PHE A 225 5.92 -5.12 12.14
CA PHE A 225 7.06 -6.00 12.30
C PHE A 225 6.66 -7.35 12.91
N ILE A 226 5.90 -7.38 14.01
CA ILE A 226 5.45 -8.61 14.67
C ILE A 226 4.53 -9.43 13.75
N LEU A 227 3.55 -8.79 13.11
CA LEU A 227 2.66 -9.46 12.16
C LEU A 227 3.44 -9.98 10.94
N GLY A 228 4.41 -9.19 10.48
CA GLY A 228 5.34 -9.56 9.42
C GLY A 228 6.19 -10.78 9.77
N LEU A 229 6.71 -10.90 10.99
CA LEU A 229 7.48 -12.07 11.45
C LEU A 229 6.65 -13.36 11.37
N ILE A 230 5.33 -13.30 11.60
CA ILE A 230 4.44 -14.45 11.46
C ILE A 230 4.40 -14.92 10.00
N VAL A 231 4.23 -14.01 9.06
CA VAL A 231 4.23 -14.29 7.61
C VAL A 231 5.60 -14.81 7.16
N GLN A 232 6.67 -14.15 7.61
CA GLN A 232 8.06 -14.49 7.29
C GLN A 232 8.47 -15.87 7.82
N TYR A 233 8.02 -16.24 9.02
CA TYR A 233 8.21 -17.58 9.58
C TYR A 233 7.47 -18.64 8.77
N LEU A 234 6.19 -18.41 8.48
CA LEU A 234 5.33 -19.39 7.84
C LEU A 234 5.67 -19.63 6.36
N PHE A 235 6.14 -18.60 5.65
CA PHE A 235 6.39 -18.68 4.21
C PHE A 235 7.86 -18.53 3.80
N GLN A 236 8.78 -18.39 4.76
CA GLN A 236 10.22 -18.35 4.55
C GLN A 236 10.67 -17.20 3.62
N VAL A 237 10.10 -16.02 3.81
CA VAL A 237 10.28 -14.83 2.95
C VAL A 237 11.11 -13.72 3.61
N THR A 238 11.64 -13.96 4.81
CA THR A 238 12.40 -12.98 5.62
C THR A 238 13.52 -12.30 4.84
N LEU A 239 14.26 -13.07 4.04
CA LEU A 239 15.43 -12.54 3.32
C LEU A 239 15.06 -11.44 2.32
N VAL A 240 13.86 -11.49 1.73
CA VAL A 240 13.37 -10.43 0.84
C VAL A 240 13.25 -9.12 1.63
N THR A 241 12.51 -9.14 2.74
CA THR A 241 12.35 -7.96 3.60
C THR A 241 13.67 -7.45 4.15
N LEU A 242 14.50 -8.36 4.67
CA LEU A 242 15.82 -8.05 5.22
C LEU A 242 16.73 -7.37 4.19
N ALA A 243 16.81 -7.91 2.97
CA ALA A 243 17.64 -7.34 1.91
C ALA A 243 17.13 -5.97 1.45
N SER A 244 15.81 -5.79 1.36
CA SER A 244 15.23 -4.47 1.06
C SER A 244 15.60 -3.44 2.12
N VAL A 245 15.48 -3.78 3.40
CA VAL A 245 15.80 -2.86 4.49
C VAL A 245 17.28 -2.52 4.50
N ILE A 246 18.16 -3.51 4.36
CA ILE A 246 19.61 -3.27 4.24
C ILE A 246 19.90 -2.30 3.09
N SER A 247 19.30 -2.52 1.93
CA SER A 247 19.54 -1.64 0.77
C SER A 247 19.09 -0.21 1.02
N MET A 248 17.93 0.00 1.66
CA MET A 248 17.41 1.34 1.95
C MET A 248 18.23 2.05 3.03
N LEU A 249 18.60 1.35 4.12
CA LEU A 249 19.44 1.93 5.18
C LEU A 249 20.83 2.30 4.65
N LEU A 250 21.42 1.43 3.81
CA LEU A 250 22.71 1.69 3.18
C LEU A 250 22.65 2.90 2.26
N LEU A 251 21.67 2.95 1.35
CA LEU A 251 21.50 4.07 0.43
C LEU A 251 21.14 5.38 1.15
N GLY A 252 20.30 5.32 2.18
CA GLY A 252 19.97 6.47 3.02
C GLY A 252 21.19 7.02 3.75
N THR A 253 22.04 6.13 4.28
CA THR A 253 23.31 6.52 4.92
C THR A 253 24.27 7.16 3.92
N ILE A 254 24.44 6.54 2.74
CA ILE A 254 25.28 7.10 1.67
C ILE A 254 24.75 8.48 1.26
N TYR A 255 23.44 8.63 1.10
CA TYR A 255 22.81 9.90 0.75
C TYR A 255 23.07 10.97 1.81
N TYR A 256 22.91 10.64 3.09
CA TYR A 256 23.22 11.56 4.19
C TYR A 256 24.70 11.98 4.21
N GLN A 257 25.62 11.03 4.03
CA GLN A 257 27.05 11.33 3.96
C GLN A 257 27.42 12.25 2.80
N LEU A 258 26.72 12.13 1.66
CA LEU A 258 26.99 12.93 0.47
C LEU A 258 26.31 14.31 0.50
N THR A 259 25.16 14.44 1.15
CA THR A 259 24.31 15.65 1.06
C THR A 259 24.16 16.42 2.36
N GLY A 260 24.49 15.81 3.51
CA GLY A 260 24.27 16.37 4.84
C GLY A 260 22.82 16.34 5.31
N VAL A 261 21.89 15.82 4.49
CA VAL A 261 20.44 15.76 4.81
C VAL A 261 19.90 14.34 4.68
N TYR A 262 18.84 14.03 5.44
CA TYR A 262 18.19 12.73 5.38
C TYR A 262 17.38 12.60 4.09
N PHE A 263 17.41 11.41 3.47
CA PHE A 263 16.65 11.14 2.24
C PHE A 263 15.14 11.22 2.49
N PHE A 264 14.67 10.53 3.52
CA PHE A 264 13.30 10.62 4.01
C PHE A 264 13.29 11.41 5.32
N TYR A 265 12.39 12.38 5.43
CA TYR A 265 12.36 13.25 6.61
C TYR A 265 11.66 12.59 7.82
N THR A 266 10.60 11.80 7.63
CA THR A 266 9.85 11.20 8.76
C THR A 266 10.48 9.96 9.38
N SER A 267 11.34 9.25 8.67
CA SER A 267 11.94 7.96 9.08
C SER A 267 12.85 7.44 7.98
N ASP A 268 13.89 6.65 8.28
CA ASP A 268 14.75 6.04 7.25
C ASP A 268 13.98 5.17 6.24
N ILE A 269 12.87 4.56 6.68
CA ILE A 269 11.98 3.76 5.83
C ILE A 269 10.54 4.19 6.16
N PRO A 270 9.85 4.89 5.24
CA PRO A 270 8.48 5.33 5.47
C PRO A 270 7.55 4.17 5.85
N ILE A 271 6.64 4.39 6.81
CA ILE A 271 5.76 3.34 7.36
C ILE A 271 5.01 2.56 6.28
N ALA A 272 4.58 3.24 5.22
CA ALA A 272 3.82 2.61 4.14
C ALA A 272 4.72 1.73 3.25
N VAL A 273 6.00 2.08 3.07
CA VAL A 273 7.00 1.20 2.45
C VAL A 273 7.24 0.00 3.36
N PHE A 274 7.40 0.23 4.66
CA PHE A 274 7.60 -0.82 5.66
C PHE A 274 6.43 -1.82 5.70
N LEU A 275 5.18 -1.33 5.58
CA LEU A 275 3.98 -2.15 5.44
C LEU A 275 4.03 -3.01 4.16
N GLY A 276 4.35 -2.39 3.01
CA GLY A 276 4.48 -3.08 1.73
C GLY A 276 5.53 -4.19 1.75
N LEU A 277 6.67 -3.94 2.41
CA LEU A 277 7.76 -4.90 2.60
C LEU A 277 7.38 -6.14 3.40
N HIS A 278 6.37 -6.07 4.27
CA HIS A 278 5.95 -7.19 5.11
C HIS A 278 4.72 -7.92 4.58
N LEU A 279 3.78 -7.21 3.94
CA LEU A 279 2.47 -7.77 3.58
C LEU A 279 2.12 -7.73 2.09
N LEU A 280 2.88 -7.01 1.24
CA LEU A 280 2.59 -6.90 -0.20
C LEU A 280 3.66 -7.57 -1.08
N VAL A 281 4.94 -7.29 -0.83
CA VAL A 281 6.08 -7.74 -1.66
C VAL A 281 6.45 -9.22 -1.38
N THR A 282 6.07 -9.73 -0.22
CA THR A 282 6.49 -11.04 0.33
C THR A 282 5.58 -12.19 -0.07
N ASP A 283 4.75 -12.04 -1.10
CA ASP A 283 3.94 -13.14 -1.62
C ASP A 283 4.86 -14.25 -2.20
N PRO A 284 4.84 -15.48 -1.66
CA PRO A 284 5.69 -16.58 -2.11
C PRO A 284 5.48 -16.97 -3.57
N SER A 285 4.32 -16.65 -4.13
CA SER A 285 3.99 -16.98 -5.51
C SER A 285 4.64 -16.03 -6.53
N THR A 286 4.94 -14.79 -6.11
CA THR A 286 5.45 -13.70 -6.96
C THR A 286 6.85 -13.22 -6.54
N SER A 287 7.55 -14.01 -5.72
CA SER A 287 8.93 -13.78 -5.31
C SER A 287 9.87 -14.94 -5.68
N PRO A 288 11.20 -14.71 -5.71
CA PRO A 288 12.17 -15.76 -5.99
C PRO A 288 12.21 -16.85 -4.90
N ARG A 289 12.66 -18.04 -5.29
CA ARG A 289 12.76 -19.19 -4.37
C ARG A 289 14.18 -19.40 -3.88
N THR A 290 15.17 -19.14 -4.73
CA THR A 290 16.58 -19.27 -4.38
C THR A 290 16.98 -18.23 -3.32
N VAL A 291 17.95 -18.56 -2.46
CA VAL A 291 18.42 -17.63 -1.42
C VAL A 291 18.99 -16.37 -2.04
N VAL A 292 19.89 -16.52 -3.02
CA VAL A 292 20.49 -15.40 -3.75
C VAL A 292 19.42 -14.61 -4.50
N GLY A 293 18.46 -15.28 -5.16
CA GLY A 293 17.35 -14.60 -5.83
C GLY A 293 16.51 -13.76 -4.87
N LYS A 294 16.19 -14.28 -3.67
CA LYS A 294 15.44 -13.52 -2.64
C LYS A 294 16.21 -12.29 -2.17
N PHE A 295 17.51 -12.42 -1.95
CA PHE A 295 18.36 -11.28 -1.61
C PHE A 295 18.37 -10.23 -2.71
N MET A 296 18.63 -10.63 -3.97
CA MET A 296 18.65 -9.71 -5.11
C MET A 296 17.31 -9.02 -5.32
N PHE A 297 16.20 -9.74 -5.17
CA PHE A 297 14.85 -9.19 -5.33
C PHE A 297 14.51 -8.16 -4.26
N GLY A 298 14.83 -8.46 -2.98
CA GLY A 298 14.66 -7.49 -1.91
C GLY A 298 15.54 -6.26 -2.09
N PHE A 299 16.83 -6.46 -2.38
CA PHE A 299 17.76 -5.38 -2.64
C PHE A 299 17.30 -4.48 -3.80
N LEU A 300 16.88 -5.09 -4.91
CA LEU A 300 16.35 -4.35 -6.07
C LEU A 300 15.07 -3.59 -5.72
N TYR A 301 14.21 -4.13 -4.86
CA TYR A 301 13.03 -3.41 -4.37
C TYR A 301 13.41 -2.16 -3.59
N GLY A 302 14.30 -2.25 -2.60
CA GLY A 302 14.68 -1.07 -1.82
C GLY A 302 15.37 0.02 -2.66
N VAL A 303 16.23 -0.38 -3.60
CA VAL A 303 16.82 0.55 -4.59
C VAL A 303 15.72 1.22 -5.44
N SER A 304 14.77 0.43 -5.93
CA SER A 304 13.73 0.90 -6.83
C SER A 304 12.75 1.86 -6.15
N VAL A 305 12.43 1.65 -4.87
CA VAL A 305 11.61 2.58 -4.09
C VAL A 305 12.29 3.95 -4.00
N MET A 306 13.56 4.00 -3.60
CA MET A 306 14.28 5.28 -3.48
C MET A 306 14.49 5.95 -4.84
N ALA A 307 14.80 5.17 -5.89
CA ALA A 307 14.95 5.71 -7.24
C ALA A 307 13.64 6.31 -7.77
N LEU A 308 12.51 5.61 -7.58
CA LEU A 308 11.20 6.12 -7.99
C LEU A 308 10.77 7.32 -7.16
N PHE A 309 11.09 7.36 -5.86
CA PHE A 309 10.83 8.53 -5.02
C PHE A 309 11.49 9.79 -5.62
N GLU A 310 12.78 9.72 -5.95
CA GLU A 310 13.50 10.85 -6.57
C GLU A 310 12.95 11.21 -7.95
N VAL A 311 12.60 10.22 -8.77
CA VAL A 311 12.00 10.47 -10.08
C VAL A 311 10.66 11.18 -9.94
N LEU A 312 9.76 10.69 -9.07
CA LEU A 312 8.47 11.31 -8.84
C LEU A 312 8.63 12.73 -8.29
N GLU A 313 9.51 12.92 -7.31
CA GLU A 313 9.77 14.24 -6.73
C GLU A 313 10.32 15.23 -7.77
N PHE A 314 11.24 14.78 -8.64
CA PHE A 314 11.81 15.60 -9.70
C PHE A 314 10.75 16.10 -10.68
N TYR A 315 9.76 15.27 -11.01
CA TYR A 315 8.63 15.65 -11.86
C TYR A 315 7.46 16.31 -11.10
N GLY A 316 7.63 16.62 -9.80
CA GLY A 316 6.58 17.22 -8.98
C GLY A 316 5.38 16.31 -8.74
N GLN A 317 5.55 14.99 -8.92
CA GLN A 317 4.51 14.00 -8.74
C GLN A 317 4.43 13.49 -7.30
N PRO A 318 3.26 13.04 -6.83
CA PRO A 318 3.10 12.53 -5.47
C PRO A 318 4.02 11.33 -5.20
N THR A 319 4.94 11.48 -4.25
CA THR A 319 6.02 10.50 -4.02
C THR A 319 5.54 9.22 -3.36
N PHE A 320 4.35 9.19 -2.75
CA PHE A 320 3.82 8.00 -2.08
C PHE A 320 3.49 6.84 -3.05
N TYR A 321 3.53 7.06 -4.37
CA TYR A 321 3.35 5.99 -5.37
C TYR A 321 4.61 5.14 -5.61
N ASP A 322 5.78 5.59 -5.15
CA ASP A 322 7.08 4.94 -5.26
C ASP A 322 7.05 3.42 -4.96
N LYS A 323 6.44 3.06 -3.83
CA LYS A 323 6.31 1.69 -3.32
C LYS A 323 5.35 0.81 -4.12
N LEU A 324 4.44 1.41 -4.89
CA LEU A 324 3.44 0.70 -5.68
C LEU A 324 4.00 0.39 -7.06
N LEU A 325 4.50 1.41 -7.76
CA LEU A 325 4.91 1.33 -9.17
C LEU A 325 6.06 0.35 -9.43
N CYS A 326 6.96 0.15 -8.46
CA CYS A 326 8.10 -0.77 -8.64
C CYS A 326 7.71 -2.26 -8.62
N ILE A 327 6.63 -2.65 -7.92
CA ILE A 327 6.39 -4.07 -7.62
C ILE A 327 6.16 -4.90 -8.89
N PRO A 328 5.29 -4.50 -9.84
CA PRO A 328 5.10 -5.27 -11.06
C PRO A 328 6.37 -5.37 -11.91
N LEU A 329 7.17 -4.30 -11.95
CA LEU A 329 8.42 -4.27 -12.70
C LEU A 329 9.40 -5.31 -12.16
N ILE A 330 9.52 -5.42 -10.84
CA ILE A 330 10.41 -6.38 -10.19
C ILE A 330 9.83 -7.80 -10.27
N ASN A 331 8.50 -7.97 -10.23
CA ASN A 331 7.86 -9.28 -10.44
C ASN A 331 8.26 -9.90 -11.79
N LEU A 332 8.40 -9.10 -12.85
CA LEU A 332 8.86 -9.56 -14.17
C LEU A 332 10.28 -10.14 -14.14
N CYS A 333 11.11 -9.71 -13.19
CA CYS A 333 12.49 -10.16 -13.06
C CYS A 333 12.63 -11.50 -12.31
N VAL A 334 11.58 -12.04 -11.67
CA VAL A 334 11.71 -13.15 -10.71
C VAL A 334 12.32 -14.42 -11.31
N ILE A 335 11.92 -14.85 -12.51
CA ILE A 335 12.52 -16.04 -13.16
C ILE A 335 14.01 -15.81 -13.45
N TYR A 336 14.37 -14.61 -13.91
CA TYR A 336 15.76 -14.27 -14.20
C TYR A 336 16.62 -14.27 -12.93
N LEU A 337 16.11 -13.65 -11.86
CA LEU A 337 16.78 -13.62 -10.56
C LEU A 337 16.95 -15.02 -9.96
N ASP A 338 15.97 -15.92 -10.14
CA ASP A 338 16.11 -17.31 -9.71
C ASP A 338 17.16 -18.08 -10.54
N LYS A 339 17.23 -17.85 -11.86
CA LYS A 339 18.26 -18.48 -12.71
C LYS A 339 19.66 -18.02 -12.32
N LEU A 340 19.85 -16.70 -12.13
CA LEU A 340 21.11 -16.16 -11.62
C LEU A 340 21.42 -16.70 -10.22
N GLY A 341 20.43 -16.71 -9.34
CA GLY A 341 20.60 -17.19 -7.97
C GLY A 341 20.99 -18.66 -7.92
N ALA A 342 20.45 -19.50 -8.81
CA ALA A 342 20.85 -20.90 -8.93
C ALA A 342 22.32 -21.05 -9.35
N HIS A 343 22.81 -20.20 -10.25
CA HIS A 343 24.21 -20.20 -10.69
C HIS A 343 25.19 -19.89 -9.53
N PHE A 344 24.86 -18.88 -8.71
CA PHE A 344 25.70 -18.49 -7.58
C PHE A 344 25.43 -19.28 -6.28
N SER A 345 24.46 -20.19 -6.28
CA SER A 345 24.08 -20.97 -5.08
C SER A 345 25.14 -21.95 -4.60
N GLY A 346 26.15 -22.27 -5.43
CA GLY A 346 27.20 -23.24 -5.11
C GLY A 346 27.93 -22.95 -3.79
N ILE A 347 28.16 -21.67 -3.47
CA ILE A 347 28.81 -21.24 -2.23
C ILE A 347 27.91 -21.52 -1.01
N LEU A 348 26.62 -21.21 -1.09
CA LEU A 348 25.69 -21.45 0.01
C LEU A 348 25.30 -22.93 0.17
N ASN A 349 25.30 -23.71 -0.91
CA ASN A 349 25.04 -25.14 -0.85
C ASN A 349 26.10 -25.90 -0.03
N SER A 350 27.29 -25.31 0.16
CA SER A 350 28.33 -25.84 1.06
C SER A 350 27.92 -25.85 2.54
N LEU A 351 27.00 -24.96 2.95
CA LEU A 351 26.57 -24.81 4.34
C LEU A 351 25.63 -25.93 4.83
N LYS A 352 25.12 -26.80 3.93
CA LYS A 352 24.22 -27.94 4.23
C LYS A 352 23.04 -27.61 5.18
N LEU A 353 22.56 -26.37 5.20
CA LEU A 353 21.43 -25.93 6.01
C LEU A 353 20.11 -26.07 5.23
N SER A 354 19.03 -26.46 5.91
CA SER A 354 17.70 -26.45 5.31
C SER A 354 17.18 -25.02 5.14
N SER A 355 16.34 -24.77 4.13
CA SER A 355 15.74 -23.45 3.88
C SER A 355 15.01 -22.87 5.09
N TYR A 356 14.38 -23.73 5.88
CA TYR A 356 13.73 -23.34 7.13
C TYR A 356 14.72 -22.85 8.19
N ARG A 357 15.81 -23.60 8.45
CA ARG A 357 16.84 -23.17 9.42
C ARG A 357 17.52 -21.88 8.98
N LEU A 358 17.80 -21.77 7.68
CA LEU A 358 18.38 -20.56 7.12
C LEU A 358 17.44 -19.35 7.28
N ASN A 359 16.13 -19.54 7.06
CA ASN A 359 15.14 -18.49 7.32
C ASN A 359 15.12 -18.07 8.80
N LEU A 360 15.24 -19.01 9.75
CA LEU A 360 15.32 -18.66 11.18
C LEU A 360 16.57 -17.83 11.50
N ILE A 361 17.71 -18.12 10.87
CA ILE A 361 18.92 -17.29 11.01
C ILE A 361 18.64 -15.88 10.48
N PHE A 362 18.05 -15.75 9.29
CA PHE A 362 17.68 -14.44 8.75
C PHE A 362 16.67 -13.71 9.62
N MET A 363 15.73 -14.41 10.24
CA MET A 363 14.79 -13.81 11.21
C MET A 363 15.52 -13.30 12.45
N GLY A 364 16.47 -14.07 13.00
CA GLY A 364 17.29 -13.61 14.11
C GLY A 364 18.08 -12.35 13.77
N VAL A 365 18.74 -12.34 12.61
CA VAL A 365 19.45 -11.14 12.11
C VAL A 365 18.47 -9.97 11.92
N TRP A 366 17.30 -10.23 11.33
CA TRP A 366 16.30 -9.20 11.08
C TRP A 366 15.75 -8.59 12.37
N ILE A 367 15.51 -9.41 13.40
CA ILE A 367 15.11 -8.95 14.74
C ILE A 367 16.19 -8.09 15.38
N LEU A 368 17.47 -8.50 15.31
CA LEU A 368 18.56 -7.71 15.86
C LEU A 368 18.70 -6.36 15.16
N ILE A 369 18.63 -6.34 13.82
CA ILE A 369 18.67 -5.09 13.04
C ILE A 369 17.47 -4.21 13.38
N PHE A 370 16.27 -4.76 13.46
CA PHE A 370 15.08 -3.98 13.79
C PHE A 370 15.15 -3.40 15.21
N ILE A 371 15.60 -4.17 16.20
CA ILE A 371 15.80 -3.68 17.57
C ILE A 371 16.85 -2.56 17.60
N ALA A 372 17.99 -2.74 16.93
CA ALA A 372 19.02 -1.71 16.83
C ALA A 372 18.49 -0.44 16.16
N TRP A 373 17.81 -0.59 15.01
CA TRP A 373 17.22 0.52 14.27
C TRP A 373 16.16 1.26 15.09
N TYR A 374 15.23 0.53 15.72
CA TYR A 374 14.18 1.11 16.57
C TYR A 374 14.75 1.83 17.80
N SER A 375 15.70 1.22 18.50
CA SER A 375 16.34 1.81 19.69
C SER A 375 17.22 3.03 19.39
N SER A 376 17.72 3.15 18.15
CA SER A 376 18.51 4.31 17.72
C SER A 376 17.70 5.60 17.52
N GLY A 377 16.37 5.55 17.63
CA GLY A 377 15.50 6.69 17.38
C GLY A 377 15.28 7.01 15.90
N HIS A 378 15.88 6.28 14.96
CA HIS A 378 15.71 6.51 13.52
C HIS A 378 14.41 5.93 12.92
N VAL A 379 13.48 5.46 13.77
CA VAL A 379 12.18 4.92 13.37
C VAL A 379 11.05 5.83 13.84
N GLY A 380 10.16 6.21 12.91
CA GLY A 380 8.98 7.01 13.24
C GLY A 380 9.32 8.41 13.78
N ARG A 381 8.48 8.94 14.67
CA ARG A 381 8.49 10.37 15.06
C ARG A 381 9.72 10.84 15.84
N SER A 382 10.58 9.92 16.27
CA SER A 382 11.85 10.24 16.94
C SER A 382 12.99 10.53 15.97
N HIS A 383 12.78 10.31 14.67
CA HIS A 383 13.82 10.41 13.64
C HIS A 383 14.41 11.83 13.62
N PRO A 384 15.75 12.00 13.55
CA PRO A 384 16.34 13.33 13.57
C PRO A 384 15.85 14.22 12.41
N GLY A 385 15.61 13.61 11.24
CA GLY A 385 15.02 14.29 10.09
C GLY A 385 13.56 14.71 10.28
N SER A 386 12.85 14.31 11.34
CA SER A 386 11.48 14.79 11.59
C SER A 386 11.46 16.08 12.39
N GLN A 387 12.62 16.58 12.84
CA GLN A 387 12.73 17.80 13.62
C GLN A 387 12.79 19.02 12.71
N SER A 388 11.88 19.99 12.89
CA SER A 388 11.86 21.24 12.11
C SER A 388 13.16 22.05 12.25
N GLN A 389 13.80 21.99 13.42
CA GLN A 389 15.09 22.66 13.68
C GLN A 389 16.22 22.15 12.79
N PHE A 390 16.27 20.83 12.54
CA PHE A 390 17.28 20.23 11.66
C PHE A 390 17.20 20.84 10.26
N TRP A 391 16.00 20.95 9.70
CA TRP A 391 15.80 21.50 8.36
C TRP A 391 16.02 23.00 8.28
N ALA A 392 15.71 23.75 9.35
CA ALA A 392 16.04 25.17 9.43
C ALA A 392 17.56 25.41 9.37
N GLN A 393 18.35 24.59 10.08
CA GLN A 393 19.81 24.66 10.03
C GLN A 393 20.36 24.18 8.69
N ALA A 394 19.82 23.10 8.12
CA ALA A 394 20.22 22.62 6.80
C ALA A 394 19.91 23.66 5.70
N CYS A 395 18.78 24.36 5.81
CA CYS A 395 18.42 25.45 4.91
C CYS A 395 19.36 26.65 5.02
N SER A 396 19.78 27.03 6.23
CA SER A 396 20.75 28.13 6.40
C SER A 396 22.15 27.79 5.87
N GLN A 397 22.46 26.51 5.74
CA GLN A 397 23.68 25.98 5.12
C GLN A 397 23.54 25.74 3.61
N ASP A 398 22.42 26.13 3.00
CA ASP A 398 22.12 25.92 1.57
C ASP A 398 22.23 24.45 1.13
N LEU A 399 21.87 23.52 2.02
CA LEU A 399 21.90 22.09 1.72
C LEU A 399 20.77 21.71 0.76
N ARG A 400 21.03 20.67 -0.05
CA ARG A 400 20.12 20.17 -1.08
C ARG A 400 18.69 19.98 -0.54
N LYS A 401 17.72 20.60 -1.20
CA LYS A 401 16.27 20.53 -0.90
C LYS A 401 15.88 21.01 0.52
N ALA A 402 16.81 21.48 1.35
CA ALA A 402 16.55 21.70 2.77
C ALA A 402 15.49 22.77 3.05
N CYS A 403 15.55 23.91 2.36
CA CYS A 403 14.56 24.99 2.55
C CYS A 403 13.16 24.58 2.09
N LYS A 404 13.05 23.79 1.02
CA LYS A 404 11.76 23.25 0.55
C LYS A 404 11.20 22.26 1.58
N THR A 405 12.01 21.33 2.07
CA THR A 405 11.57 20.37 3.09
C THR A 405 11.21 21.07 4.41
N GLN A 406 11.94 22.12 4.79
CA GLN A 406 11.58 22.97 5.93
C GLN A 406 10.20 23.58 5.76
N HIS A 407 9.92 24.18 4.59
CA HIS A 407 8.61 24.74 4.27
C HIS A 407 7.51 23.69 4.40
N ASP A 408 7.66 22.54 3.74
CA ASP A 408 6.62 21.50 3.69
C ASP A 408 6.32 20.91 5.07
N LEU A 409 7.36 20.69 5.88
CA LEU A 409 7.20 20.25 7.28
C LEU A 409 6.47 21.30 8.13
N THR A 410 6.86 22.57 8.00
CA THR A 410 6.26 23.68 8.76
C THR A 410 4.78 23.85 8.37
N LEU A 411 4.45 23.69 7.08
CA LEU A 411 3.08 23.67 6.58
C LEU A 411 2.25 22.57 7.23
N ALA A 412 2.76 21.33 7.21
CA ALA A 412 2.08 20.18 7.80
C ALA A 412 1.88 20.31 9.33
N GLU A 413 2.79 20.98 10.05
CA GLU A 413 2.62 21.27 11.47
C GLU A 413 1.58 22.37 11.73
N CYS A 414 1.59 23.44 10.94
CA CYS A 414 0.60 24.51 11.03
C CYS A 414 -0.82 23.99 10.78
N ASP A 415 -0.98 23.11 9.78
CA ASP A 415 -2.28 22.51 9.49
C ASP A 415 -2.79 21.57 10.60
N LYS A 416 -1.87 21.04 11.42
CA LYS A 416 -2.20 20.30 12.65
C LYS A 416 -2.47 21.21 13.86
N GLY A 417 -2.54 22.52 13.66
CA GLY A 417 -2.85 23.50 14.72
C GLY A 417 -1.64 23.97 15.53
N ASN A 418 -0.42 23.78 15.05
CA ASN A 418 0.76 24.34 15.72
C ASN A 418 0.92 25.83 15.39
N ALA A 419 0.54 26.70 16.34
CA ALA A 419 0.61 28.15 16.18
C ALA A 419 2.04 28.66 15.87
N TYR A 420 3.07 28.07 16.47
CA TYR A 420 4.47 28.44 16.20
C TYR A 420 4.88 28.11 14.76
N ALA A 421 4.44 26.97 14.24
CA ALA A 421 4.69 26.60 12.85
C ALA A 421 3.97 27.55 11.89
N CYS A 422 2.72 27.96 12.19
CA CYS A 422 2.02 28.96 11.40
C CYS A 422 2.77 30.31 11.38
N ALA A 423 3.25 30.80 12.52
CA ALA A 423 4.05 32.03 12.55
C ALA A 423 5.34 31.88 11.73
N LYS A 424 5.97 30.69 11.77
CA LYS A 424 7.18 30.40 11.00
C LYS A 424 6.94 30.36 9.49
N LEU A 425 5.79 29.89 9.02
CA LEU A 425 5.38 30.02 7.61
C LEU A 425 5.25 31.48 7.21
N GLY A 426 4.74 32.31 8.12
CA GLY A 426 4.75 33.77 7.97
C GLY A 426 6.13 34.30 7.58
N ASP A 427 7.16 33.93 8.34
CA ASP A 427 8.56 34.29 8.03
C ASP A 427 9.01 33.75 6.68
N ILE A 428 8.73 32.46 6.42
CA ILE A 428 9.15 31.79 5.18
C ILE A 428 8.61 32.53 3.96
N TYR A 429 7.34 32.93 3.95
CA TYR A 429 6.73 33.67 2.84
C TYR A 429 7.15 35.15 2.80
N LYS A 430 7.39 35.80 3.95
CA LYS A 430 7.90 37.18 4.01
C LYS A 430 9.30 37.28 3.41
N PHE A 431 10.18 36.34 3.75
CA PHE A 431 11.58 36.36 3.33
C PHE A 431 11.84 35.56 2.04
N GLY A 432 10.92 34.70 1.61
CA GLY A 432 11.08 33.85 0.43
C GLY A 432 12.07 32.69 0.67
N THR A 433 12.05 32.11 1.87
CA THR A 433 12.98 31.03 2.25
C THR A 433 12.54 29.71 1.60
N GLY A 434 13.15 29.37 0.45
CA GLY A 434 12.84 28.14 -0.28
C GLY A 434 11.53 28.16 -1.08
N VAL A 435 10.80 29.28 -1.05
CA VAL A 435 9.57 29.55 -1.81
C VAL A 435 9.59 30.99 -2.31
N SER A 436 8.74 31.31 -3.28
CA SER A 436 8.56 32.70 -3.71
C SER A 436 8.01 33.56 -2.56
N LYS A 437 8.51 34.79 -2.44
CA LYS A 437 7.95 35.78 -1.51
C LYS A 437 6.47 36.01 -1.79
N ASP A 438 5.66 36.03 -0.74
CA ASP A 438 4.22 36.24 -0.81
C ASP A 438 3.76 36.93 0.47
N GLU A 439 3.69 38.26 0.45
CA GLU A 439 3.34 39.07 1.62
C GLU A 439 1.91 38.80 2.12
N LEU A 440 1.00 38.46 1.21
CA LEU A 440 -0.38 38.13 1.57
C LEU A 440 -0.42 36.84 2.38
N LYS A 441 0.21 35.77 1.88
CA LYS A 441 0.33 34.53 2.64
C LYS A 441 1.06 34.73 3.96
N ALA A 442 2.10 35.55 3.96
CA ALA A 442 2.85 35.85 5.17
C ALA A 442 1.93 36.46 6.25
N TYR A 443 1.12 37.45 5.88
CA TYR A 443 0.12 38.06 6.77
C TYR A 443 -0.92 37.04 7.26
N GLU A 444 -1.46 36.23 6.35
CA GLU A 444 -2.47 35.21 6.67
C GLU A 444 -1.97 34.18 7.67
N TYR A 445 -0.77 33.64 7.48
CA TYR A 445 -0.20 32.63 8.38
C TYR A 445 0.13 33.19 9.77
N VAL A 446 0.64 34.43 9.85
CA VAL A 446 0.85 35.11 11.15
C VAL A 446 -0.48 35.40 11.83
N GLY A 447 -1.49 35.83 11.08
CA GLY A 447 -2.85 36.01 11.59
C GLY A 447 -3.46 34.71 12.13
N ARG A 448 -3.28 33.60 11.42
CA ARG A 448 -3.70 32.26 11.87
C ARG A 448 -2.99 31.87 13.17
N ALA A 449 -1.70 32.13 13.29
CA ALA A 449 -0.95 31.89 14.53
C ALA A 449 -1.51 32.71 15.72
N CYS A 450 -1.84 33.99 15.49
CA CYS A 450 -2.48 34.85 16.49
C CYS A 450 -3.85 34.31 16.92
N GLN A 451 -4.69 33.89 15.96
CA GLN A 451 -5.99 33.26 16.24
C GLN A 451 -5.88 31.95 17.03
N MET A 452 -4.76 31.24 16.89
CA MET A 452 -4.43 30.05 17.68
C MET A 452 -3.82 30.38 19.06
N GLY A 453 -3.77 31.67 19.45
CA GLY A 453 -3.36 32.12 20.79
C GLY A 453 -1.87 32.43 20.94
N LEU A 454 -1.09 32.51 19.85
CA LEU A 454 0.31 32.92 19.94
C LEU A 454 0.42 34.45 20.04
N GLU A 455 0.52 34.97 21.27
CA GLU A 455 0.56 36.42 21.56
C GLU A 455 1.61 37.17 20.73
N LYS A 456 2.82 36.61 20.63
CA LYS A 456 3.90 37.19 19.83
C LYS A 456 3.53 37.37 18.35
N ALA A 457 2.70 36.49 17.79
CA ALA A 457 2.23 36.64 16.42
C ALA A 457 1.23 37.80 16.30
N CYS A 458 0.36 38.00 17.30
CA CYS A 458 -0.56 39.15 17.33
C CYS A 458 0.19 40.48 17.41
N GLU A 459 1.24 40.54 18.23
CA GLU A 459 2.09 41.72 18.35
C GLU A 459 2.79 42.04 17.03
N LEU A 460 3.35 41.04 16.34
CA LEU A 460 4.13 41.24 15.13
C LEU A 460 3.29 41.35 13.85
N GLN A 461 1.98 41.03 13.89
CA GLN A 461 1.13 40.97 12.69
C GLN A 461 1.17 42.26 11.84
N HIS A 462 1.31 43.41 12.49
CA HIS A 462 1.39 44.72 11.82
C HIS A 462 2.64 44.87 10.93
N GLU A 463 3.71 44.11 11.17
CA GLU A 463 4.93 44.06 10.36
C GLU A 463 4.80 43.18 9.10
N TYR A 464 3.70 42.44 8.96
CA TYR A 464 3.44 41.55 7.82
C TYR A 464 2.36 42.12 6.88
N ILE A 465 1.92 43.37 7.10
CA ILE A 465 0.93 44.02 6.23
C ILE A 465 1.51 44.18 4.81
N PRO A 466 0.83 43.68 3.76
CA PRO A 466 1.32 43.79 2.39
C PRO A 466 1.53 45.24 1.94
N GLY A 467 2.63 45.49 1.21
CA GLY A 467 2.93 46.79 0.59
C GLY A 467 3.37 47.90 1.55
N LYS A 468 3.77 47.56 2.79
CA LYS A 468 4.38 48.50 3.74
C LYS A 468 5.90 48.56 3.66
#